data_AF-A0A7G9YFN1-F1
#
_entry.id   AF-A0A7G9YFN1-F1
#
_cell.length_a   1.000
_cell.length_b   1.000
_cell.length_c   1.000
_cell.angle_alpha   90.00
_cell.angle_beta   90.00
_cell.angle_gamma   90.00
#
_symmetry.space_group_name_H-M   'P 1'
#
loop_
_entity.id
_entity.type
_entity.pdbx_description
1 polymer ?
#
loop_
_entity_poly.entity_id
_entity_poly.type
_entity_poly.pdbx_seq_one_letter_code
_entity_poly.pdbx_strand_id
1 'polypeptide(L)'
;MVVDHASVVLQPAGRRPVNTRIKELRARYNLTQEELAKKVGVRRETIVFLEKGKYNPSLKLAHDVAKVLDTTIEELFIFDDD
;
A
#
# COMPACT_ATOMS: atom_id res chain seq x y z
N MET A 1 -7.67 3.20 19.81
CA MET A 1 -6.58 3.97 19.17
C MET A 1 -6.34 3.40 17.77
N VAL A 2 -7.05 3.89 16.76
CA VAL A 2 -6.70 3.64 15.34
C VAL A 2 -6.62 5.00 14.66
N VAL A 3 -5.56 5.73 15.00
CA VAL A 3 -5.24 6.99 14.33
C VAL A 3 -4.37 6.65 13.13
N ASP A 4 -5.00 6.23 12.04
CA ASP A 4 -4.45 6.59 10.73
C ASP A 4 -5.45 7.58 10.11
N HIS A 5 -5.26 8.83 10.55
CA HIS A 5 -5.90 9.98 9.95
C HIS A 5 -5.23 10.17 8.60
N ALA A 6 -5.95 9.85 7.51
CA ALA A 6 -5.58 10.17 6.14
C ALA A 6 -5.55 11.71 5.88
N SER A 7 -4.97 12.49 6.78
CA SER A 7 -4.96 13.95 6.75
C SER A 7 -3.63 14.58 7.17
N VAL A 8 -2.53 13.83 7.22
CA VAL A 8 -1.22 14.39 7.56
C VAL A 8 -0.28 14.32 6.35
N VAL A 9 -0.20 15.46 5.68
CA VAL A 9 1.01 16.01 5.05
C VAL A 9 1.49 15.34 3.76
N LEU A 10 1.35 16.10 2.68
CA LEU A 10 2.23 16.01 1.51
C LEU A 10 3.71 15.98 1.97
N GLN A 11 4.33 14.81 1.79
CA GLN A 11 5.78 14.50 1.70
C GLN A 11 6.63 14.51 2.99
N PRO A 12 7.57 13.53 3.10
CA PRO A 12 8.97 13.83 2.79
C PRO A 12 9.61 12.90 1.73
N ALA A 13 10.83 13.26 1.32
CA ALA A 13 11.60 12.76 0.18
C ALA A 13 11.59 11.24 -0.02
N GLY A 14 10.96 10.79 -1.10
CA GLY A 14 10.99 9.42 -1.58
C GLY A 14 10.26 9.34 -2.92
N ARG A 15 10.78 8.53 -3.85
CA ARG A 15 10.14 8.37 -5.17
C ARG A 15 8.77 7.73 -4.97
N ARG A 16 7.74 8.24 -5.65
CA ARG A 16 6.43 7.58 -5.67
C ARG A 16 6.52 6.33 -6.55
N PRO A 17 5.88 5.21 -6.17
CA PRO A 17 5.81 4.06 -7.05
C PRO A 17 4.99 4.43 -8.29
N VAL A 18 5.51 4.06 -9.46
CA VAL A 18 4.85 4.29 -10.75
C VAL A 18 3.84 3.19 -11.05
N ASN A 19 4.04 2.01 -10.45
CA ASN A 19 3.09 0.90 -10.51
C ASN A 19 3.10 0.11 -9.20
N THR A 20 2.00 -0.57 -8.90
CA THR A 20 1.90 -1.47 -7.73
C THR A 20 1.28 -2.80 -8.13
N ARG A 21 1.74 -3.88 -7.50
CA ARG A 21 1.20 -5.24 -7.72
C ARG A 21 0.13 -5.62 -6.71
N ILE A 22 -0.29 -4.68 -5.84
CA ILE A 22 -1.26 -4.92 -4.76
C ILE A 22 -2.55 -5.55 -5.31
N LYS A 23 -3.11 -5.00 -6.40
CA LYS A 23 -4.36 -5.48 -6.98
C LYS A 23 -4.22 -6.92 -7.52
N GLU A 24 -3.12 -7.21 -8.18
CA GLU A 24 -2.81 -8.53 -8.72
C GLU A 24 -2.65 -9.55 -7.58
N LEU A 25 -1.82 -9.23 -6.60
CA LEU A 25 -1.49 -10.12 -5.48
C LEU A 25 -2.71 -10.36 -4.58
N ARG A 26 -3.50 -9.34 -4.26
CA ARG A 26 -4.72 -9.54 -3.45
C ARG A 26 -5.71 -10.48 -4.15
N ALA A 27 -5.78 -10.42 -5.48
CA ALA A 27 -6.68 -11.27 -6.25
C ALA A 27 -6.26 -12.75 -6.18
N ARG A 28 -4.95 -13.05 -6.11
CA ARG A 28 -4.44 -14.42 -5.88
C ARG A 28 -4.90 -15.00 -4.53
N TYR A 29 -5.13 -14.14 -3.54
CA TYR A 29 -5.64 -14.51 -2.22
C TYR A 29 -7.17 -14.36 -2.08
N ASN A 30 -7.90 -14.06 -3.16
CA ASN A 30 -9.33 -13.74 -3.13
C ASN A 30 -9.70 -12.61 -2.15
N LEU A 31 -8.79 -11.65 -1.96
CA LEU A 31 -9.01 -10.51 -1.07
C LEU A 31 -9.60 -9.31 -1.82
N THR A 32 -10.66 -8.78 -1.27
CA THR A 32 -11.17 -7.44 -1.59
C THR A 32 -10.28 -6.36 -0.98
N GLN A 33 -10.42 -5.11 -1.46
CA GLN A 33 -9.72 -3.96 -0.88
C GLN A 33 -10.07 -3.75 0.61
N GLU A 34 -11.32 -4.03 0.98
CA GLU A 34 -11.80 -3.92 2.37
C GLU A 34 -11.14 -4.97 3.27
N GLU A 35 -11.02 -6.21 2.81
CA GLU A 35 -10.39 -7.29 3.59
C GLU A 35 -8.90 -7.07 3.77
N LEU A 36 -8.20 -6.60 2.72
CA LEU A 36 -6.79 -6.21 2.84
C LEU A 36 -6.63 -5.05 3.84
N ALA A 37 -7.49 -4.03 3.76
CA ALA A 37 -7.46 -2.91 4.68
C ALA A 37 -7.65 -3.35 6.14
N LYS A 38 -8.60 -4.25 6.40
CA LYS A 38 -8.83 -4.85 7.73
C LYS A 38 -7.63 -5.63 8.24
N LYS A 39 -6.98 -6.43 7.40
CA LYS A 39 -5.78 -7.21 7.76
C LYS A 39 -4.60 -6.32 8.12
N VAL A 40 -4.44 -5.19 7.43
CA VAL A 40 -3.35 -4.22 7.63
C VAL A 40 -3.68 -3.20 8.74
N GLY A 41 -4.95 -3.03 9.10
CA GLY A 41 -5.40 -2.08 10.12
C GLY A 41 -5.56 -0.65 9.61
N VAL A 42 -5.94 -0.47 8.35
CA VAL A 42 -6.14 0.84 7.69
C VAL A 42 -7.55 0.97 7.11
N ARG A 43 -7.89 2.17 6.63
CA ARG A 43 -9.15 2.40 5.90
C ARG A 43 -9.08 1.80 4.50
N ARG A 44 -10.22 1.37 3.94
CA ARG A 44 -10.34 0.89 2.55
C ARG A 44 -9.71 1.85 1.53
N GLU A 45 -9.93 3.15 1.75
CA GLU A 45 -9.45 4.21 0.88
C GLU A 45 -7.92 4.27 0.82
N THR A 46 -7.23 3.93 1.92
CA THR A 46 -5.78 3.78 1.97
C THR A 46 -5.31 2.75 0.95
N ILE A 47 -5.95 1.57 0.88
CA ILE A 47 -5.64 0.53 -0.11
C ILE A 47 -5.97 0.99 -1.54
N VAL A 48 -7.09 1.69 -1.73
CA VAL A 48 -7.46 2.26 -3.05
C VAL A 48 -6.39 3.23 -3.55
N PHE A 49 -5.85 4.08 -2.69
CA PHE A 49 -4.81 5.03 -3.06
C PHE A 49 -3.47 4.36 -3.31
N LEU A 50 -3.12 3.31 -2.55
CA LEU A 50 -1.92 2.51 -2.81
C LEU A 50 -1.99 1.81 -4.16
N GLU A 51 -3.11 1.15 -4.47
CA GLU A 51 -3.31 0.49 -5.77
C GLU A 51 -3.18 1.46 -6.96
N LYS A 52 -3.52 2.74 -6.75
CA LYS A 52 -3.42 3.79 -7.76
C LYS A 52 -2.07 4.51 -7.76
N GLY A 53 -1.10 4.13 -6.92
CA GLY A 53 0.18 4.82 -6.78
C GLY A 53 0.05 6.29 -6.36
N LYS A 54 -1.05 6.67 -5.70
CA LYS A 54 -1.41 8.08 -5.48
C LYS A 54 -0.59 8.77 -4.40
N TYR A 55 0.15 8.02 -3.57
CA TYR A 55 1.03 8.57 -2.54
C TYR A 55 2.15 7.60 -2.19
N ASN A 56 3.18 8.13 -1.51
CA ASN A 56 4.27 7.34 -0.97
C ASN A 56 3.84 6.77 0.40
N PRO A 57 3.70 5.44 0.56
CA PRO A 57 3.39 4.85 1.87
C PRO A 57 4.53 5.07 2.86
N SER A 58 4.22 5.01 4.16
CA SER A 58 5.26 4.80 5.17
C SER A 58 5.89 3.41 5.00
N LEU A 59 7.17 3.25 5.40
CA LEU A 59 7.84 1.94 5.38
C LEU A 59 7.04 0.88 6.14
N LYS A 60 6.43 1.25 7.27
CA LYS A 60 5.57 0.36 8.05
C LYS A 60 4.37 -0.13 7.23
N LEU A 61 3.65 0.78 6.57
CA LEU A 61 2.49 0.42 5.75
C LEU A 61 2.90 -0.45 4.56
N ALA A 62 3.99 -0.11 3.89
CA ALA A 62 4.52 -0.91 2.79
C ALA A 62 4.87 -2.34 3.23
N HIS A 63 5.57 -2.46 4.37
CA HIS A 63 5.93 -3.73 4.98
C HIS A 63 4.69 -4.56 5.38
N ASP A 64 3.70 -3.93 6.03
CA ASP A 64 2.50 -4.63 6.50
C ASP A 64 1.67 -5.18 5.32
N VAL A 65 1.55 -4.42 4.23
CA VAL A 65 0.87 -4.88 3.00
C VAL A 65 1.66 -6.01 2.35
N ALA A 66 2.98 -5.89 2.22
CA ALA A 66 3.85 -6.91 1.64
C ALA A 66 3.75 -8.23 2.42
N LYS A 67 3.74 -8.16 3.75
CA LYS A 67 3.56 -9.32 4.63
C LYS A 67 2.21 -10.02 4.44
N VAL A 68 1.11 -9.26 4.30
CA VAL A 68 -0.24 -9.84 4.10
C VAL A 68 -0.35 -10.51 2.72
N LEU A 69 0.36 -9.99 1.72
CA LEU A 69 0.34 -10.49 0.34
C LEU A 69 1.48 -11.47 0.04
N ASP A 70 2.24 -11.88 1.05
CA ASP A 70 3.38 -12.81 0.97
C ASP A 70 4.36 -12.43 -0.16
N THR A 71 4.84 -11.20 -0.12
CA THR A 71 5.79 -10.64 -1.09
C THR A 71 6.75 -9.69 -0.39
N THR A 72 7.70 -9.13 -1.14
CA THR A 72 8.62 -8.08 -0.69
C THR A 72 8.11 -6.69 -1.05
N ILE A 73 8.68 -5.64 -0.45
CA ILE A 73 8.30 -4.25 -0.77
C ILE A 73 8.70 -3.93 -2.21
N GLU A 74 9.86 -4.43 -2.64
CA GLU A 74 10.47 -4.24 -3.95
C GLU A 74 9.64 -4.90 -5.06
N GLU A 75 9.05 -6.07 -4.79
CA GLU A 75 8.13 -6.70 -5.72
C GLU A 75 6.74 -6.05 -5.71
N LEU A 76 6.33 -5.50 -4.56
CA LEU A 76 5.00 -4.91 -4.39
C LEU A 76 4.88 -3.53 -5.02
N PHE A 77 5.93 -2.71 -4.91
CA PHE A 77 6.00 -1.33 -5.38
C PHE A 77 7.11 -1.18 -6.42
N ILE A 78 6.72 -0.83 -7.64
CA ILE A 78 7.63 -0.63 -8.75
C ILE A 78 7.91 0.87 -8.84
N PHE A 79 9.17 1.25 -8.69
CA PHE A 79 9.66 2.62 -8.82
C PHE A 79 10.39 2.74 -10.16
N ASP A 80 10.23 3.87 -10.86
CA ASP A 80 11.09 4.15 -12.03
C ASP A 80 12.51 4.45 -11.57
N ASP A 81 13.51 4.11 -12.40
CA ASP A 81 14.94 4.23 -12.09
C ASP A 81 15.61 5.52 -12.64
N ASP A 82 14.86 6.59 -12.97
CA ASP A 82 15.50 7.83 -13.50
C ASP A 82 16.27 8.64 -12.44
#